data_AF-A0A0K2YD06-F1
#
_entry.id   AF-A0A0K2YD06-F1
#
_cell.length_a   1.000
_cell.length_b   1.000
_cell.length_c   1.000
_cell.angle_alpha   90.00
_cell.angle_beta   90.00
_cell.angle_gamma   90.00
#
_symmetry.space_group_name_H-M   'P 1'
#
loop_
_entity.id
_entity.type
_entity.pdbx_description
1 polymer ?
#
loop_
_entity_poly.entity_id
_entity_poly.type
_entity_poly.pdbx_seq_one_letter_code
_entity_poly.pdbx_strand_id
1 'polypeptide(L)'
;MRRVGLFLGLLCFLANVAWGLGCASNPNYHWDYTLQQARDFVNKFKDDDQSTYGAQYVLEKSQAVLGGIPYCGVVVRGYRSGNIISNDGGRGPTAGLDLSFMCFGFSRGNKWYKGSCLILDNESPLSEINMEFKKDAMLLHLREDYYACADEADRIGSDTGTNRAHFTFKPFKGRYVLTKLDVKSNKEPIDPVYRQKRDHMKIFMNTMKESILQDLVERCDKKGYCQER
;
A
#
# COMPACT_ATOMS: atom_id res chain seq x y z
N MET A 1 -12.99 48.94 -14.44
CA MET A 1 -11.92 47.90 -14.36
C MET A 1 -11.63 47.40 -12.94
N ARG A 2 -11.66 48.22 -11.87
CA ARG A 2 -11.40 47.79 -10.46
C ARG A 2 -12.30 46.65 -9.91
N ARG A 3 -13.55 46.52 -10.35
CA ARG A 3 -14.49 45.50 -9.84
C ARG A 3 -14.17 44.07 -10.31
N VAL A 4 -13.59 43.91 -11.50
CA VAL A 4 -13.32 42.57 -12.07
C VAL A 4 -12.13 41.90 -11.39
N GLY A 5 -11.07 42.67 -11.06
CA GLY A 5 -9.92 42.15 -10.33
C GLY A 5 -10.23 41.73 -8.88
N LEU A 6 -11.20 42.40 -8.24
CA LEU A 6 -11.64 42.08 -6.88
C LEU A 6 -12.47 40.78 -6.85
N PHE A 7 -13.31 40.57 -7.87
CA PHE A 7 -14.03 39.30 -8.06
C PHE A 7 -13.11 38.13 -8.41
N LEU A 8 -12.12 38.34 -9.29
CA LEU A 8 -11.11 37.32 -9.61
C LEU A 8 -10.23 37.00 -8.41
N GLY A 9 -9.80 38.01 -7.63
CA GLY A 9 -9.06 37.82 -6.39
C GLY A 9 -9.85 37.04 -5.35
N LEU A 10 -11.15 37.35 -5.18
CA LEU A 10 -12.05 36.62 -4.30
C LEU A 10 -12.27 35.18 -4.77
N LEU A 11 -12.42 34.95 -6.08
CA LEU A 11 -12.53 33.60 -6.66
C LEU A 11 -11.26 32.77 -6.47
N CYS A 12 -10.09 33.37 -6.67
CA CYS A 12 -8.81 32.73 -6.38
C CYS A 12 -8.67 32.44 -4.89
N PHE A 13 -9.08 33.35 -4.01
CA PHE A 13 -9.05 33.13 -2.57
C PHE A 13 -10.04 32.03 -2.14
N LEU A 14 -11.27 32.06 -2.64
CA LEU A 14 -12.29 31.04 -2.37
C LEU A 14 -11.90 29.67 -2.93
N ALA A 15 -11.26 29.61 -4.11
CA ALA A 15 -10.70 28.38 -4.65
C ALA A 15 -9.58 27.84 -3.75
N ASN A 16 -8.68 28.69 -3.27
CA ASN A 16 -7.62 28.31 -2.33
C ASN A 16 -8.16 27.95 -0.94
N VAL A 17 -9.26 28.53 -0.48
CA VAL A 17 -9.89 28.20 0.82
C VAL A 17 -10.73 26.93 0.72
N ALA A 18 -11.47 26.74 -0.36
CA ALA A 18 -12.20 25.51 -0.64
C ALA A 18 -11.24 24.32 -0.85
N TRP A 19 -10.05 24.57 -1.41
CA TRP A 19 -8.97 23.58 -1.54
C TRP A 19 -8.08 23.52 -0.29
N GLY A 20 -8.12 24.57 0.55
CA GLY A 20 -7.40 24.72 1.81
C GLY A 20 -8.04 23.97 2.98
N LEU A 21 -9.25 23.43 2.81
CA LEU A 21 -9.83 22.34 3.63
C LEU A 21 -9.12 20.99 3.37
N GLY A 22 -7.80 21.07 3.22
CA GLY A 22 -6.92 19.95 2.94
C GLY A 22 -6.65 19.13 4.20
N CYS A 23 -5.98 18.00 4.00
CA CYS A 23 -5.67 17.02 5.04
C CYS A 23 -4.92 17.62 6.24
N ALA A 24 -4.15 18.68 6.03
CA ALA A 24 -3.44 19.41 7.08
C ALA A 24 -4.38 20.07 8.11
N SER A 25 -5.56 20.52 7.68
CA SER A 25 -6.58 21.13 8.56
C SER A 25 -7.53 20.10 9.18
N ASN A 26 -7.46 18.83 8.79
CA ASN A 26 -8.34 17.80 9.32
C ASN A 26 -7.78 17.27 10.65
N PRO A 27 -8.43 17.56 11.80
CA PRO A 27 -7.95 17.06 13.10
C PRO A 27 -8.02 15.53 13.23
N ASN A 28 -8.76 14.86 12.32
CA ASN A 28 -8.92 13.41 12.28
C ASN A 28 -7.94 12.72 11.31
N TYR A 29 -7.02 13.49 10.69
CA TYR A 29 -5.97 12.94 9.85
C TYR A 29 -4.77 12.52 10.69
N HIS A 30 -4.83 11.28 11.18
CA HIS A 30 -3.84 10.71 12.09
C HIS A 30 -2.71 9.97 11.35
N TRP A 31 -1.94 10.70 10.54
CA TRP A 31 -0.77 10.13 9.86
C TRP A 31 0.30 9.63 10.83
N ASP A 32 0.38 10.26 12.00
CA ASP A 32 1.23 9.91 13.13
C ASP A 32 0.88 8.52 13.70
N TYR A 33 -0.41 8.16 13.72
CA TYR A 33 -0.83 6.82 14.13
C TYR A 33 -0.35 5.75 13.17
N THR A 34 -0.34 6.02 11.85
CA THR A 34 0.20 5.08 10.86
C THR A 34 1.73 4.96 10.98
N LEU A 35 2.44 6.06 11.27
CA LEU A 35 3.88 6.01 11.54
C LEU A 35 4.19 5.21 12.82
N GLN A 36 3.42 5.41 13.89
CA GLN A 36 3.58 4.62 15.11
C GLN A 36 3.29 3.14 14.85
N GLN A 37 2.23 2.83 14.10
CA GLN A 37 1.92 1.47 13.68
C GLN A 37 3.08 0.83 12.90
N ALA A 38 3.76 1.59 12.03
CA ALA A 38 4.95 1.13 11.31
C ALA A 38 6.15 0.85 12.24
N ARG A 39 6.36 1.69 13.25
CA ARG A 39 7.40 1.46 14.27
C ARG A 39 7.12 0.19 15.07
N ASP A 40 5.89 0.03 15.54
CA ASP A 40 5.45 -1.15 16.29
C ASP A 40 5.55 -2.42 15.44
N PHE A 41 5.24 -2.33 14.14
CA PHE A 41 5.35 -3.43 13.20
C PHE A 41 6.80 -3.92 13.07
N VAL A 42 7.75 -3.03 12.80
CA VAL A 42 9.18 -3.38 12.72
C VAL A 42 9.68 -4.03 14.01
N ASN A 43 9.21 -3.56 15.17
CA ASN A 43 9.62 -4.09 16.46
C ASN A 43 9.27 -5.57 16.68
N LYS A 44 8.28 -6.12 15.95
CA LYS A 44 7.94 -7.55 16.01
C LYS A 44 9.00 -8.45 15.37
N PHE A 45 9.81 -7.91 14.48
CA PHE A 45 10.83 -8.64 13.72
C PHE A 45 12.23 -8.38 14.25
N LYS A 46 12.35 -7.92 15.51
CA LYS A 46 13.62 -7.54 16.17
C LYS A 46 14.42 -8.71 16.73
N ASP A 47 13.92 -9.94 16.60
CA ASP A 47 14.64 -11.11 17.07
C ASP A 47 15.91 -11.27 16.22
N ASP A 48 17.04 -10.87 16.82
CA ASP A 48 18.41 -11.33 16.54
C ASP A 48 19.32 -10.64 15.50
N ASP A 49 19.24 -9.34 15.17
CA ASP A 49 20.37 -8.79 14.38
C ASP A 49 20.82 -7.32 14.46
N GLN A 50 22.15 -7.20 14.31
CA GLN A 50 23.06 -6.07 14.52
C GLN A 50 23.07 -5.04 13.38
N SER A 51 21.92 -4.73 12.76
CA SER A 51 21.91 -3.73 11.68
C SER A 51 22.34 -2.37 12.23
N THR A 52 23.49 -1.85 11.76
CA THR A 52 24.05 -0.56 12.22
C THR A 52 23.11 0.61 11.95
N TYR A 53 22.21 0.45 10.97
CA TYR A 53 21.23 1.44 10.57
C TYR A 53 19.83 0.91 10.89
N GLY A 54 19.14 1.57 11.83
CA GLY A 54 17.76 1.21 12.16
C GLY A 54 16.81 1.35 10.96
N ALA A 55 15.60 0.80 11.09
CA ALA A 55 14.60 0.86 10.03
C ALA A 55 14.34 2.30 9.57
N GLN A 56 14.25 2.46 8.25
CA GLN A 56 13.96 3.72 7.60
C GLN A 56 12.50 3.74 7.17
N TYR A 57 11.93 4.95 7.05
CA TYR A 57 10.52 5.12 6.75
C TYR A 57 10.32 6.21 5.69
N VAL A 58 9.44 5.94 4.73
CA VAL A 58 8.98 6.90 3.73
C VAL A 58 7.48 7.11 3.93
N LEU A 59 7.10 8.38 4.10
CA LEU A 59 5.71 8.79 4.31
C LEU A 59 5.12 9.32 3.00
N GLU A 60 4.05 8.70 2.54
CA GLU A 60 3.30 9.09 1.36
C GLU A 60 1.90 9.51 1.77
N LYS A 61 1.42 10.61 1.19
CA LYS A 61 0.11 11.18 1.51
C LYS A 61 -0.69 11.30 0.22
N SER A 62 -1.95 10.88 0.29
CA SER A 62 -2.89 10.99 -0.82
C SER A 62 -4.09 11.81 -0.38
N GLN A 63 -4.65 12.64 -1.26
CA GLN A 63 -5.83 13.44 -0.93
C GLN A 63 -6.81 13.50 -2.09
N ALA A 64 -8.10 13.52 -1.77
CA ALA A 64 -9.18 13.71 -2.74
C ALA A 64 -10.40 14.35 -2.08
N VAL A 65 -11.24 15.03 -2.86
CA VAL A 65 -12.57 15.49 -2.41
C VAL A 65 -13.62 14.82 -3.28
N LEU A 66 -14.49 14.01 -2.66
CA LEU A 66 -15.52 13.24 -3.36
C LEU A 66 -16.88 13.57 -2.78
N GLY A 67 -17.77 14.15 -3.61
CA GLY A 67 -19.10 14.57 -3.16
C GLY A 67 -19.06 15.56 -1.99
N GLY A 68 -18.04 16.44 -1.96
CA GLY A 68 -17.84 17.41 -0.87
C GLY A 68 -17.21 16.84 0.40
N ILE A 69 -16.90 15.54 0.45
CA ILE A 69 -16.25 14.91 1.60
C ILE A 69 -14.74 14.83 1.33
N PRO A 70 -13.87 15.35 2.21
CA PRO A 70 -12.43 15.21 2.07
C PRO A 70 -11.98 13.79 2.46
N TYR A 71 -11.07 13.24 1.66
CA TYR A 71 -10.40 11.97 1.90
C TYR A 71 -8.89 12.24 2.01
N CYS A 72 -8.28 11.69 3.05
CA CYS A 72 -6.86 11.90 3.34
C CYS A 72 -6.22 10.57 3.70
N GLY A 73 -5.46 10.04 2.76
CA GLY A 73 -4.71 8.81 2.87
C GLY A 73 -3.30 9.03 3.38
N VAL A 74 -2.78 8.00 4.02
CA VAL A 74 -1.38 7.88 4.36
C VAL A 74 -0.92 6.45 4.12
N VAL A 75 0.28 6.33 3.56
CA VAL A 75 1.05 5.11 3.50
C VAL A 75 2.41 5.41 4.13
N VAL A 76 2.85 4.56 5.05
CA VAL A 76 4.20 4.56 5.57
C VAL A 76 4.86 3.31 5.04
N ARG A 77 5.76 3.48 4.08
CA ARG A 77 6.67 2.42 3.64
C ARG A 77 7.84 2.36 4.62
N GLY A 78 8.27 1.18 4.98
CA GLY A 78 9.45 1.00 5.81
C GLY A 78 10.35 -0.09 5.28
N TYR A 79 11.64 0.11 5.46
CA TYR A 79 12.68 -0.81 5.00
C TYR A 79 13.74 -0.97 6.08
N ARG A 80 14.21 -2.20 6.24
CA ARG A 80 15.34 -2.56 7.08
C ARG A 80 16.35 -3.27 6.20
N SER A 81 17.57 -2.72 6.12
CA SER A 81 18.69 -3.36 5.44
C SER A 81 19.02 -4.68 6.13
N GLY A 82 19.28 -5.71 5.34
CA GLY A 82 19.81 -6.96 5.85
C GLY A 82 21.31 -6.97 6.04
N ASN A 83 21.79 -8.08 6.57
CA ASN A 83 23.22 -8.30 6.72
C ASN A 83 23.92 -8.27 5.37
N ILE A 84 25.11 -7.67 5.33
CA ILE A 84 25.98 -7.72 4.16
C ILE A 84 26.52 -9.16 4.06
N ILE A 85 26.04 -9.92 3.07
CA ILE A 85 26.57 -11.25 2.79
C ILE A 85 27.80 -11.06 1.90
N SER A 86 28.98 -11.37 2.46
CA SER A 86 30.21 -11.46 1.67
C SER A 86 30.18 -12.74 0.86
N ASN A 87 30.03 -12.61 -0.46
CA ASN A 87 30.05 -13.77 -1.35
C ASN A 87 31.50 -14.12 -1.70
N ASP A 88 31.96 -15.30 -1.30
CA ASP A 88 33.24 -15.83 -1.78
C ASP A 88 33.08 -16.25 -3.25
N GLY A 89 33.59 -15.45 -4.19
CA GLY A 89 33.55 -15.81 -5.62
C GLY A 89 33.56 -14.66 -6.65
N GLY A 90 34.10 -13.48 -6.31
CA GLY A 90 34.23 -12.36 -7.25
C GLY A 90 32.91 -11.61 -7.54
N ARG A 91 31.78 -12.07 -7.02
CA ARG A 91 30.57 -11.26 -6.84
C ARG A 91 30.78 -10.46 -5.56
N GLY A 92 30.70 -9.13 -5.65
CA GLY A 92 30.83 -8.26 -4.48
C GLY A 92 29.82 -8.59 -3.36
N PRO A 93 29.95 -7.94 -2.19
CA PRO A 93 28.98 -8.10 -1.11
C PRO A 93 27.57 -7.77 -1.60
N THR A 94 26.60 -8.64 -1.32
CA THR A 94 25.18 -8.37 -1.58
C THR A 94 24.51 -8.05 -0.25
N ALA A 95 23.86 -6.90 -0.15
CA ALA A 95 22.97 -6.58 0.95
C ALA A 95 21.53 -6.51 0.39
N GLY A 96 20.71 -7.50 0.72
CA GLY A 96 19.26 -7.44 0.49
C GLY A 96 18.56 -6.61 1.58
N LEU A 97 17.27 -6.37 1.43
CA LEU A 97 16.44 -5.89 2.52
C LEU A 97 16.00 -7.08 3.38
N ASP A 98 16.22 -7.05 4.69
CA ASP A 98 15.67 -8.06 5.61
C ASP A 98 14.16 -7.88 5.81
N LEU A 99 13.69 -6.65 5.65
CA LEU A 99 12.28 -6.32 5.79
C LEU A 99 11.93 -5.13 4.90
N SER A 100 10.93 -5.34 4.06
CA SER A 100 10.20 -4.33 3.30
C SER A 100 8.73 -4.46 3.69
N PHE A 101 8.09 -3.35 4.03
CA PHE A 101 6.70 -3.36 4.45
C PHE A 101 6.02 -2.02 4.18
N MET A 102 4.68 -2.03 4.24
CA MET A 102 3.89 -0.81 4.29
C MET A 102 2.86 -0.86 5.39
N CYS A 103 2.54 0.27 6.00
CA CYS A 103 1.38 0.46 6.86
C CYS A 103 0.53 1.59 6.29
N PHE A 104 -0.78 1.49 6.36
CA PHE A 104 -1.65 2.49 5.75
C PHE A 104 -2.90 2.80 6.57
N GLY A 105 -3.51 3.94 6.28
CA GLY A 105 -4.76 4.38 6.88
C GLY A 105 -5.30 5.60 6.15
N PHE A 106 -6.53 5.98 6.42
CA PHE A 106 -7.08 7.22 5.86
C PHE A 106 -8.20 7.81 6.70
N SER A 107 -8.42 9.11 6.57
CA SER A 107 -9.63 9.77 7.05
C SER A 107 -10.63 9.99 5.92
N ARG A 108 -11.91 9.82 6.19
CA ARG A 108 -13.02 10.30 5.35
C ARG A 108 -13.84 11.28 6.17
N GLY A 109 -13.86 12.55 5.76
CA GLY A 109 -14.44 13.63 6.55
C GLY A 109 -13.81 13.67 7.95
N ASN A 110 -14.66 13.56 8.97
CA ASN A 110 -14.27 13.61 10.36
C ASN A 110 -13.93 12.25 11.00
N LYS A 111 -13.81 11.18 10.21
CA LYS A 111 -13.58 9.84 10.75
C LYS A 111 -12.31 9.22 10.20
N TRP A 112 -11.48 8.72 11.12
CA TRP A 112 -10.31 7.92 10.82
C TRP A 112 -10.66 6.44 10.61
N TYR A 113 -10.05 5.85 9.60
CA TYR A 113 -10.13 4.44 9.25
C TYR A 113 -8.72 3.85 9.25
N LYS A 114 -8.39 3.17 10.35
CA LYS A 114 -7.14 2.44 10.52
C LYS A 114 -7.02 1.33 9.47
N GLY A 115 -5.88 1.21 8.81
CA GLY A 115 -5.55 0.05 7.97
C GLY A 115 -4.63 -0.95 8.68
N SER A 116 -3.99 -1.79 7.90
CA SER A 116 -3.06 -2.82 8.36
C SER A 116 -1.65 -2.53 7.88
N CYS A 117 -0.68 -3.26 8.43
CA CYS A 117 0.66 -3.34 7.87
C CYS A 117 0.79 -4.64 7.07
N LEU A 118 1.37 -4.55 5.88
CA LEU A 118 1.60 -5.67 4.97
C LEU A 118 3.09 -5.78 4.69
N ILE A 119 3.59 -7.01 4.66
CA ILE A 119 4.94 -7.32 4.17
C ILE A 119 4.94 -7.12 2.65
N LEU A 120 6.00 -6.50 2.16
CA LEU A 120 6.29 -6.25 0.76
C LEU A 120 7.39 -7.21 0.29
N ASP A 121 7.61 -7.25 -1.02
CA ASP A 121 8.70 -8.02 -1.59
C ASP A 121 10.05 -7.39 -1.21
N ASN A 122 10.84 -8.15 -0.43
CA ASN A 122 12.17 -7.73 0.02
C ASN A 122 13.22 -7.73 -1.10
N GLU A 123 12.96 -8.44 -2.19
CA GLU A 123 13.85 -8.53 -3.36
C GLU A 123 13.57 -7.42 -4.37
N SER A 124 12.48 -6.66 -4.18
CA SER A 124 12.11 -5.55 -5.05
C SER A 124 12.95 -4.30 -4.73
N PRO A 125 13.85 -3.83 -5.64
CA PRO A 125 14.54 -2.56 -5.48
C PRO A 125 13.59 -1.34 -5.51
N LEU A 126 12.38 -1.50 -6.07
CA LEU A 126 11.42 -0.41 -6.21
C LEU A 126 9.99 -0.91 -5.94
N SER A 127 9.42 -0.46 -4.81
CA SER A 127 7.99 -0.62 -4.51
C SER A 127 7.25 0.71 -4.63
N GLU A 128 6.40 0.88 -5.62
CA GLU A 128 5.49 2.04 -5.74
C GLU A 128 4.15 1.72 -5.07
N ILE A 129 3.72 2.58 -4.14
CA ILE A 129 2.43 2.42 -3.45
C ILE A 129 1.60 3.68 -3.64
N ASN A 130 0.35 3.51 -4.06
CA ASN A 130 -0.56 4.64 -4.24
C ASN A 130 -1.94 4.33 -3.66
N MET A 131 -2.48 5.29 -2.91
CA MET A 131 -3.84 5.24 -2.41
C MET A 131 -4.75 6.14 -3.26
N GLU A 132 -5.75 5.54 -3.91
CA GLU A 132 -6.76 6.22 -4.71
C GLU A 132 -8.12 6.18 -3.98
N PHE A 133 -8.88 7.27 -4.08
CA PHE A 133 -10.24 7.34 -3.54
C PHE A 133 -11.26 7.43 -4.68
N LYS A 134 -12.29 6.58 -4.62
CA LYS A 134 -13.47 6.62 -5.50
C LYS A 134 -14.74 6.75 -4.67
N LYS A 135 -15.84 7.11 -5.33
CA LYS A 135 -17.16 7.10 -4.69
C LYS A 135 -17.40 5.70 -4.10
N ASP A 136 -17.52 5.64 -2.77
CA ASP A 136 -17.71 4.42 -1.97
C ASP A 136 -16.61 3.34 -2.10
N ALA A 137 -15.38 3.72 -2.47
CA ALA A 137 -14.25 2.81 -2.43
C ALA A 137 -12.92 3.52 -2.11
N MET A 138 -12.02 2.80 -1.45
CA MET A 138 -10.60 3.15 -1.37
C MET A 138 -9.82 2.04 -2.08
N LEU A 139 -8.92 2.43 -2.96
CA LEU A 139 -8.07 1.52 -3.72
C LEU A 139 -6.63 1.71 -3.26
N LEU A 140 -5.94 0.60 -3.01
CA LEU A 140 -4.51 0.59 -2.74
C LEU A 140 -3.82 -0.14 -3.88
N HIS A 141 -2.95 0.58 -4.57
CA HIS A 141 -2.16 0.09 -5.69
C HIS A 141 -0.75 -0.18 -5.19
N LEU A 142 -0.27 -1.39 -5.45
CA LEU A 142 1.09 -1.82 -5.19
C LEU A 142 1.70 -2.25 -6.52
N ARG A 143 2.90 -1.75 -6.81
CA ARG A 143 3.76 -2.22 -7.89
C ARG A 143 5.14 -2.47 -7.33
N GLU A 144 5.68 -3.64 -7.60
CA GLU A 144 7.00 -4.07 -7.16
C GLU A 144 7.77 -4.55 -8.37
N ASP A 145 8.80 -3.80 -8.75
CA ASP A 145 9.72 -4.20 -9.82
C ASP A 145 10.88 -4.98 -9.20
N TYR A 146 11.24 -6.14 -9.76
CA TYR A 146 12.24 -7.06 -9.19
C TYR A 146 13.18 -7.61 -10.27
N TYR A 147 14.34 -8.11 -9.84
CA TYR A 147 15.26 -8.86 -10.69
C TYR A 147 14.92 -10.34 -10.62
N ALA A 148 14.69 -10.98 -11.77
CA ALA A 148 14.36 -12.39 -11.82
C ALA A 148 15.61 -13.25 -11.63
N CYS A 149 15.50 -14.33 -10.86
CA CYS A 149 16.52 -15.39 -10.84
C CYS A 149 16.58 -16.08 -12.21
N ALA A 150 17.70 -16.74 -12.54
CA ALA A 150 17.91 -17.29 -13.90
C ALA A 150 16.80 -18.24 -14.37
N ASP A 151 16.31 -19.10 -13.48
CA ASP A 151 15.20 -20.02 -13.74
C ASP A 151 13.85 -19.29 -13.93
N GLU A 152 13.62 -18.22 -13.17
CA GLU A 152 12.45 -17.38 -13.35
C GLU A 152 12.57 -16.53 -14.62
N ALA A 153 13.75 -16.01 -14.94
CA ALA A 153 14.05 -15.21 -16.11
C ALA A 153 13.79 -16.02 -17.40
N ASP A 154 14.22 -17.29 -17.42
CA ASP A 154 13.90 -18.24 -18.49
C ASP A 154 12.38 -18.44 -18.63
N ARG A 155 11.65 -18.51 -17.50
CA ARG A 155 10.19 -18.70 -17.48
C ARG A 155 9.41 -17.47 -17.97
N ILE A 156 9.86 -16.26 -17.60
CA ILE A 156 9.17 -15.00 -17.90
C ILE A 156 9.72 -14.30 -19.15
N GLY A 157 10.85 -14.76 -19.68
CA GLY A 157 11.53 -14.20 -20.86
C GLY A 157 12.23 -12.86 -20.61
N SER A 158 12.60 -12.56 -19.36
CA SER A 158 13.18 -11.28 -18.95
C SER A 158 13.95 -11.43 -17.63
N ASP A 159 15.11 -10.78 -17.51
CA ASP A 159 15.89 -10.70 -16.26
C ASP A 159 15.24 -9.79 -15.19
N THR A 160 14.10 -9.19 -15.54
CA THR A 160 13.32 -8.32 -14.66
C THR A 160 11.84 -8.65 -14.73
N GLY A 161 11.15 -8.55 -13.59
CA GLY A 161 9.73 -8.75 -13.47
C GLY A 161 9.03 -7.58 -12.79
N THR A 162 7.71 -7.52 -12.94
CA THR A 162 6.86 -6.55 -12.24
C THR A 162 5.65 -7.25 -11.64
N ASN A 163 5.56 -7.25 -10.32
CA ASN A 163 4.39 -7.67 -9.57
C ASN A 163 3.45 -6.47 -9.37
N ARG A 164 2.15 -6.67 -9.62
CA ARG A 164 1.12 -5.64 -9.32
C ARG A 164 0.00 -6.23 -8.50
N ALA A 165 -0.39 -5.52 -7.45
CA ALA A 165 -1.54 -5.86 -6.61
C ALA A 165 -2.44 -4.64 -6.40
N HIS A 166 -3.75 -4.80 -6.64
CA HIS A 166 -4.74 -3.73 -6.48
C HIS A 166 -5.80 -4.17 -5.48
N PHE A 167 -5.76 -3.61 -4.27
CA PHE A 167 -6.75 -3.88 -3.23
C PHE A 167 -7.92 -2.91 -3.39
N THR A 168 -9.16 -3.41 -3.44
CA THR A 168 -10.37 -2.57 -3.43
C THR A 168 -11.14 -2.75 -2.12
N PHE A 169 -11.17 -1.70 -1.31
CA PHE A 169 -11.92 -1.64 -0.06
C PHE A 169 -13.21 -0.85 -0.21
N LYS A 170 -14.32 -1.40 0.28
CA LYS A 170 -15.62 -0.72 0.30
C LYS A 170 -16.16 -0.57 1.72
N PRO A 171 -16.98 0.46 2.01
CA PRO A 171 -17.58 0.63 3.32
C PRO A 171 -18.58 -0.51 3.61
N PHE A 172 -18.50 -1.07 4.82
CA PHE A 172 -19.43 -2.07 5.33
C PHE A 172 -19.60 -1.88 6.83
N LYS A 173 -20.81 -1.51 7.27
CA LYS A 173 -21.19 -1.34 8.69
C LYS A 173 -20.16 -0.52 9.49
N GLY A 174 -19.75 0.64 8.95
CA GLY A 174 -18.82 1.55 9.62
C GLY A 174 -17.33 1.17 9.57
N ARG A 175 -16.99 0.08 8.88
CA ARG A 175 -15.62 -0.38 8.58
C ARG A 175 -15.39 -0.43 7.07
N TYR A 176 -14.17 -0.76 6.64
CA TYR A 176 -13.85 -1.03 5.24
C TYR A 176 -13.49 -2.51 5.06
N VAL A 177 -14.09 -3.16 4.07
CA VAL A 177 -13.91 -4.58 3.75
C VAL A 177 -13.24 -4.72 2.39
N LEU A 178 -12.29 -5.65 2.28
CA LEU A 178 -11.67 -6.03 1.02
C LEU A 178 -12.71 -6.74 0.16
N THR A 179 -13.01 -6.18 -1.01
CA THR A 179 -14.03 -6.71 -1.93
C THR A 179 -13.44 -7.26 -3.22
N LYS A 180 -12.19 -6.93 -3.50
CA LYS A 180 -11.45 -7.33 -4.70
C LYS A 180 -9.96 -7.20 -4.43
N LEU A 181 -9.16 -8.13 -4.95
CA LEU A 181 -7.72 -8.02 -5.01
C LEU A 181 -7.31 -8.39 -6.43
N ASP A 182 -6.94 -7.45 -7.30
CA ASP A 182 -6.41 -7.83 -8.62
C ASP A 182 -4.90 -8.03 -8.51
N VAL A 183 -4.42 -9.26 -8.69
CA VAL A 183 -2.98 -9.55 -8.78
C VAL A 183 -2.63 -9.83 -10.23
N LYS A 184 -1.59 -9.17 -10.74
CA LYS A 184 -0.99 -9.49 -12.04
C LYS A 184 0.43 -9.99 -11.78
N SER A 185 0.66 -11.27 -12.08
CA SER A 185 1.99 -11.88 -12.13
C SER A 185 2.11 -12.60 -13.47
N ASN A 186 2.61 -11.88 -14.49
CA ASN A 186 3.02 -12.33 -15.84
C ASN A 186 2.05 -13.20 -16.69
N LYS A 187 0.96 -13.71 -16.13
CA LYS A 187 -0.22 -14.32 -16.76
C LYS A 187 -1.45 -13.67 -16.13
N GLU A 188 -2.59 -13.80 -16.80
CA GLU A 188 -3.83 -13.04 -16.65
C GLU A 188 -4.19 -12.55 -15.22
N PRO A 189 -4.83 -11.38 -15.08
CA PRO A 189 -5.19 -10.84 -13.77
C PRO A 189 -6.08 -11.82 -12.98
N ILE A 190 -5.65 -12.19 -11.78
CA ILE A 190 -6.40 -13.07 -10.87
C ILE A 190 -7.06 -12.26 -9.74
N ASP A 191 -8.25 -12.69 -9.30
CA ASP A 191 -8.91 -12.19 -8.07
C ASP A 191 -9.01 -13.28 -6.99
N PRO A 192 -8.00 -13.42 -6.10
CA PRO A 192 -7.99 -14.45 -5.06
C PRO A 192 -9.04 -14.24 -3.96
N VAL A 193 -9.76 -13.10 -3.97
CA VAL A 193 -10.85 -12.81 -3.00
C VAL A 193 -12.19 -13.39 -3.49
N TYR A 194 -12.28 -13.89 -4.73
CA TYR A 194 -13.53 -14.40 -5.32
C TYR A 194 -14.25 -15.47 -4.47
N ARG A 195 -13.54 -16.51 -4.00
CA ARG A 195 -14.16 -17.61 -3.23
C ARG A 195 -14.63 -17.19 -1.83
N GLN A 196 -14.03 -16.16 -1.22
CA GLN A 196 -14.48 -15.68 0.09
C GLN A 196 -15.90 -15.09 0.04
N LYS A 197 -16.30 -14.53 -1.10
CA LYS A 197 -17.68 -14.07 -1.32
C LYS A 197 -18.67 -15.23 -1.25
N ARG A 198 -18.29 -16.39 -1.80
CA ARG A 198 -19.07 -17.64 -1.75
C ARG A 198 -19.14 -18.20 -0.32
N ASP A 199 -18.04 -18.15 0.42
CA ASP A 199 -17.95 -18.66 1.79
C ASP A 199 -18.42 -17.64 2.86
N HIS A 200 -18.96 -16.48 2.43
CA HIS A 200 -19.44 -15.37 3.28
C HIS A 200 -18.41 -14.77 4.25
N MET A 201 -17.13 -15.06 4.04
CA MET A 201 -16.01 -14.53 4.84
C MET A 201 -15.69 -13.08 4.42
N LYS A 202 -15.31 -12.25 5.40
CA LYS A 202 -14.97 -10.83 5.17
C LYS A 202 -13.59 -10.53 5.74
N ILE A 203 -12.70 -10.03 4.89
CA ILE A 203 -11.42 -9.45 5.32
C ILE A 203 -11.62 -7.96 5.53
N PHE A 204 -11.47 -7.49 6.76
CA PHE A 204 -11.53 -6.07 7.05
C PHE A 204 -10.14 -5.43 6.97
N MET A 205 -10.11 -4.20 6.44
CA MET A 205 -8.90 -3.43 6.19
C MET A 205 -8.01 -3.26 7.44
N ASN A 206 -8.61 -3.12 8.61
CA ASN A 206 -7.92 -2.89 9.88
C ASN A 206 -7.46 -4.17 10.60
N THR A 207 -7.74 -5.34 10.03
CA THR A 207 -7.41 -6.65 10.61
C THR A 207 -6.83 -7.59 9.57
N MET A 208 -6.29 -7.06 8.48
CA MET A 208 -5.55 -7.88 7.53
C MET A 208 -4.28 -8.38 8.17
N LYS A 209 -3.96 -9.65 7.90
CA LYS A 209 -2.68 -10.25 8.26
C LYS A 209 -1.56 -9.64 7.41
N GLU A 210 -0.35 -9.75 7.94
CA GLU A 210 0.85 -9.12 7.41
C GLU A 210 1.25 -9.77 6.07
N SER A 211 1.08 -11.10 5.96
CA SER A 211 1.30 -11.92 4.76
C SER A 211 0.07 -12.06 3.85
N ILE A 212 -0.96 -11.23 3.99
CA ILE A 212 -2.26 -11.48 3.35
C ILE A 212 -2.18 -11.59 1.81
N LEU A 213 -1.24 -10.89 1.17
CA LEU A 213 -1.07 -10.97 -0.28
C LEU A 213 -0.63 -12.38 -0.69
N GLN A 214 0.45 -12.89 -0.10
CA GLN A 214 0.95 -14.24 -0.33
C GLN A 214 -0.08 -15.31 0.09
N ASP A 215 -0.67 -15.18 1.28
CA ASP A 215 -1.70 -16.10 1.78
C ASP A 215 -2.87 -16.26 0.79
N LEU A 216 -3.30 -15.16 0.17
CA LEU A 216 -4.41 -15.16 -0.78
C LEU A 216 -4.00 -15.73 -2.13
N VAL A 217 -2.83 -15.37 -2.66
CA VAL A 217 -2.30 -15.90 -3.93
C VAL A 217 -2.03 -17.40 -3.82
N GLU A 218 -1.33 -17.86 -2.78
CA GLU A 218 -1.05 -19.30 -2.60
C GLU A 218 -2.33 -20.13 -2.47
N ARG A 219 -3.35 -19.61 -1.77
CA ARG A 219 -4.65 -20.27 -1.69
C ARG A 219 -5.36 -20.32 -3.04
N CYS A 220 -5.14 -19.31 -3.88
CA CYS A 220 -5.63 -19.24 -5.25
C CYS A 220 -5.04 -20.38 -6.09
N ASP A 221 -3.71 -20.49 -6.08
CA ASP A 221 -2.95 -21.46 -6.86
C ASP A 221 -3.20 -22.90 -6.38
N LYS A 222 -3.02 -23.16 -5.08
CA LYS A 222 -3.10 -24.52 -4.50
C LYS A 222 -4.45 -25.19 -4.68
N LYS A 223 -5.50 -24.40 -4.90
CA LYS A 223 -6.86 -24.92 -4.86
C LYS A 223 -7.68 -24.59 -6.10
N GLY A 224 -7.09 -23.96 -7.13
CA GLY A 224 -7.77 -23.58 -8.38
C GLY A 224 -8.86 -22.53 -8.16
N TYR A 225 -8.62 -21.57 -7.27
CA TYR A 225 -9.62 -20.62 -6.77
C TYR A 225 -9.56 -19.23 -7.40
N CYS A 226 -8.71 -19.05 -8.41
CA CYS A 226 -8.67 -17.83 -9.19
C CYS A 226 -9.78 -17.85 -10.23
N GLN A 227 -10.53 -16.75 -10.34
CA GLN A 227 -11.24 -16.48 -11.58
C GLN A 227 -10.27 -15.76 -12.50
N GLU A 228 -9.84 -16.43 -13.57
CA GLU A 228 -9.22 -15.77 -14.74
C GLU A 228 -10.26 -14.78 -15.31
N ARG A 229 -9.81 -13.57 -15.63
CA ARG A 229 -10.67 -12.45 -16.04
C ARG A 229 -10.55 -12.16 -17.53
#